data_AF-A0AAD7AG29-F1
#
_entry.id   AF-A0AAD7AG29-F1
#
_cell.length_a   1.000
_cell.length_b   1.000
_cell.length_c   1.000
_cell.angle_alpha   90.00
_cell.angle_beta   90.00
_cell.angle_gamma   90.00
#
_symmetry.space_group_name_H-M   'P 1'
#
loop_
_entity.id
_entity.type
_entity.pdbx_description
1 polymer ?
#
loop_
_entity_poly.entity_id
_entity_poly.type
_entity_poly.pdbx_seq_one_letter_code
_entity_poly.pdbx_strand_id
1 'polypeptide(L)'
;PEAGWDDETNPTAVVLDYPTSGKVERRVAFTAKMFNPEPAKGPDAAWSFEKIFGDGDFIGAGQLVIPVGKRKPRKDTKDNTFIFHVVEGAVKVVVCDTRFVLATGGMFMVPR
;
A
#
# COMPACT_ATOMS: atom_id res chain seq x y z
N PRO A 1 -16.98 -14.82 -12.37
CA PRO A 1 -15.74 -14.24 -12.94
C PRO A 1 -15.74 -12.72 -12.74
N GLU A 2 -14.75 -12.20 -12.02
CA GLU A 2 -14.65 -10.77 -11.64
C GLU A 2 -13.79 -9.95 -12.61
N ALA A 3 -12.95 -10.61 -13.42
CA ALA A 3 -12.11 -9.94 -14.40
C ALA A 3 -12.93 -9.12 -15.40
N GLY A 4 -12.52 -7.86 -15.62
CA GLY A 4 -13.12 -6.96 -16.61
C GLY A 4 -14.28 -6.11 -16.10
N TRP A 5 -14.77 -6.37 -14.88
CA TRP A 5 -15.92 -5.64 -14.32
C TRP A 5 -15.63 -4.18 -14.01
N ASP A 6 -14.38 -3.82 -13.76
CA ASP A 6 -13.93 -2.49 -13.35
C ASP A 6 -13.09 -1.77 -14.43
N ASP A 7 -13.06 -2.29 -15.66
CA ASP A 7 -12.24 -1.77 -16.76
C ASP A 7 -12.54 -0.31 -17.13
N GLU A 8 -13.81 0.09 -17.04
CA GLU A 8 -14.29 1.42 -17.38
C GLU A 8 -14.43 2.33 -16.14
N THR A 9 -13.86 1.95 -14.99
CA THR A 9 -13.98 2.71 -13.75
C THR A 9 -13.36 4.10 -13.88
N ASN A 10 -14.16 5.14 -13.70
CA ASN A 10 -13.65 6.49 -13.45
C ASN A 10 -13.02 6.54 -12.04
N PRO A 11 -11.70 6.78 -11.90
CA PRO A 11 -11.06 6.74 -10.59
C PRO A 11 -11.30 8.00 -9.75
N THR A 12 -11.84 9.08 -10.34
CA THR A 12 -12.03 10.37 -9.66
C THR A 12 -13.48 10.62 -9.25
N ALA A 13 -13.65 11.37 -8.16
CA ALA A 13 -14.93 11.89 -7.73
C ALA A 13 -14.76 13.28 -7.11
N VAL A 14 -15.85 14.06 -7.10
CA VAL A 14 -15.94 15.29 -6.33
C VAL A 14 -16.22 14.94 -4.87
N VAL A 15 -15.32 15.33 -3.98
CA VAL A 15 -15.41 15.10 -2.53
C VAL A 15 -15.36 16.41 -1.76
N LEU A 16 -15.75 16.37 -0.49
CA LEU A 16 -15.59 17.51 0.42
C LEU A 16 -14.19 17.46 1.05
N ASP A 17 -13.42 18.52 0.83
CA ASP A 17 -12.10 18.69 1.43
C ASP A 17 -12.25 19.03 2.92
N TYR A 18 -11.63 18.24 3.79
CA TYR A 18 -11.79 18.40 5.25
C TYR A 18 -11.35 19.80 5.76
N PRO A 19 -10.17 20.35 5.38
CA PRO A 19 -9.74 21.66 5.85
C PRO A 19 -10.62 22.83 5.39
N THR A 20 -11.10 22.80 4.14
CA THR A 20 -11.79 23.96 3.54
C THR A 20 -13.32 23.81 3.48
N SER A 21 -13.84 22.60 3.70
CA SER A 21 -15.23 22.21 3.38
C SER A 21 -15.64 22.45 1.92
N GLY A 22 -14.67 22.72 1.04
CA GLY A 22 -14.89 22.95 -0.37
C GLY A 22 -15.04 21.65 -1.17
N LYS A 23 -15.68 21.73 -2.33
CA LYS A 23 -15.74 20.61 -3.28
C LYS A 23 -14.46 20.57 -4.10
N VAL A 24 -13.76 19.45 -4.05
CA VAL A 24 -12.52 19.21 -4.81
C VAL A 24 -12.59 17.89 -5.54
N GLU A 25 -11.93 17.78 -6.70
CA GLU A 25 -11.80 16.51 -7.40
C GLU A 25 -10.62 15.72 -6.82
N ARG A 26 -10.86 14.45 -6.45
CA ARG A 26 -9.85 13.55 -5.90
C ARG A 26 -9.97 12.17 -6.53
N ARG A 27 -8.84 11.46 -6.63
CA ARG A 27 -8.83 10.02 -6.90
C ARG A 27 -9.31 9.26 -5.67
N VAL A 28 -10.39 8.50 -5.82
CA VAL A 28 -11.04 7.74 -4.73
C VAL A 28 -11.15 6.24 -5.03
N ALA A 29 -10.94 5.84 -6.29
CA ALA A 29 -10.87 4.45 -6.70
C ALA A 29 -9.54 4.14 -7.39
N PHE A 30 -9.13 2.87 -7.32
CA PHE A 30 -7.92 2.35 -7.94
C PHE A 30 -8.13 0.88 -8.28
N THR A 31 -8.01 0.52 -9.55
CA THR A 31 -8.23 -0.85 -10.03
C THR A 31 -6.92 -1.59 -10.15
N ALA A 32 -6.97 -2.92 -10.22
CA ALA A 32 -5.77 -3.74 -10.42
C ALA A 32 -5.02 -3.38 -11.72
N LYS A 33 -5.74 -2.94 -12.77
CA LYS A 33 -5.16 -2.51 -14.05
C LYS A 33 -4.39 -1.19 -13.97
N MET A 34 -4.70 -0.35 -12.97
CA MET A 34 -3.98 0.91 -12.75
C MET A 34 -2.64 0.71 -12.06
N PHE A 35 -2.39 -0.47 -11.49
CA PHE A 35 -1.18 -0.77 -10.73
C PHE A 35 0.07 -0.78 -11.62
N ASN A 36 0.97 0.15 -11.35
CA ASN A 36 2.24 0.30 -12.05
C ASN A 36 3.34 0.75 -11.07
N PRO A 37 3.83 -0.15 -10.20
CA PRO A 37 4.67 0.21 -9.08
C PRO A 37 6.08 0.61 -9.51
N GLU A 38 6.59 1.67 -8.91
CA GLU A 38 7.97 2.09 -9.12
C GLU A 38 8.93 1.18 -8.34
N PRO A 39 10.07 0.76 -8.93
CA PRO A 39 11.13 0.10 -8.20
C PRO A 39 11.63 0.98 -7.05
N ALA A 40 11.86 0.37 -5.89
CA ALA A 40 12.46 1.09 -4.78
C ALA A 40 13.86 1.59 -5.14
N LYS A 41 14.21 2.77 -4.64
CA LYS A 41 15.53 3.38 -4.85
C LYS A 41 16.53 2.88 -3.80
N GLY A 42 17.74 2.57 -4.23
CA GLY A 42 18.87 2.22 -3.36
C GLY A 42 19.62 0.96 -3.81
N PRO A 43 20.82 0.72 -3.26
CA PRO A 43 21.57 -0.51 -3.52
C PRO A 43 20.76 -1.73 -3.07
N ASP A 44 20.74 -2.77 -3.92
CA ASP A 44 20.03 -4.03 -3.70
C ASP A 44 18.50 -3.92 -3.54
N ALA A 45 17.89 -2.80 -3.96
CA ALA A 45 16.46 -2.61 -3.95
C ALA A 45 15.77 -3.49 -5.00
N ALA A 46 15.39 -4.70 -4.59
CA ALA A 46 14.65 -5.65 -5.41
C ALA A 46 13.21 -5.79 -4.91
N TRP A 47 12.52 -4.67 -4.71
CA TRP A 47 11.10 -4.58 -4.38
C TRP A 47 10.54 -3.31 -5.01
N SER A 48 9.23 -3.26 -5.25
CA SER A 48 8.54 -2.11 -5.84
C SER A 48 7.32 -1.72 -5.02
N PHE A 49 6.95 -0.44 -5.10
CA PHE A 49 5.84 0.10 -4.33
C PHE A 49 5.14 1.20 -5.10
N GLU A 50 3.83 1.30 -4.91
CA GLU A 50 3.02 2.42 -5.39
C GLU A 50 2.22 3.01 -4.23
N LYS A 51 2.34 4.33 -4.03
CA LYS A 51 1.41 5.06 -3.17
C LYS A 51 0.12 5.28 -3.95
N ILE A 52 -0.95 4.63 -3.52
CA ILE A 52 -2.24 4.63 -4.20
C ILE A 52 -3.12 5.78 -3.67
N PHE A 53 -3.26 5.87 -2.35
CA PHE A 53 -4.07 6.90 -1.70
C PHE A 53 -3.24 7.69 -0.69
N GLY A 54 -3.62 8.94 -0.51
CA GLY A 54 -3.11 9.81 0.54
C GLY A 54 -4.13 10.88 0.85
N ASP A 55 -4.32 11.15 2.14
CA ASP A 55 -5.20 12.21 2.64
C ASP A 55 -4.41 13.02 3.68
N GLY A 56 -3.77 14.09 3.21
CA GLY A 56 -2.84 14.90 3.98
C GLY A 56 -1.80 14.06 4.73
N ASP A 57 -1.64 14.35 6.02
CA ASP A 57 -0.83 13.60 6.98
C ASP A 57 -1.66 12.61 7.80
N PHE A 58 -2.94 12.42 7.47
CA PHE A 58 -3.87 11.58 8.23
C PHE A 58 -3.73 10.09 7.87
N ILE A 59 -3.74 9.77 6.57
CA ILE A 59 -3.59 8.39 6.09
C ILE A 59 -2.89 8.34 4.73
N GLY A 60 -2.15 7.25 4.54
CA GLY A 60 -1.66 6.82 3.23
C GLY A 60 -1.93 5.34 3.03
N ALA A 61 -2.23 4.96 1.80
CA ALA A 61 -2.38 3.56 1.42
C ALA A 61 -1.62 3.31 0.11
N GLY A 62 -1.18 2.08 -0.08
CA GLY A 62 -0.42 1.68 -1.25
C GLY A 62 -0.22 0.18 -1.31
N GLN A 63 0.37 -0.25 -2.41
CA GLN A 63 0.66 -1.66 -2.66
C GLN A 63 2.16 -1.88 -2.82
N LEU A 64 2.63 -2.97 -2.22
CA LEU A 64 4.04 -3.36 -2.16
C LEU A 64 4.21 -4.72 -2.84
N VAL A 65 5.22 -4.86 -3.70
CA VAL A 65 5.59 -6.13 -4.31
C VAL A 65 7.01 -6.48 -3.90
N ILE A 66 7.16 -7.64 -3.27
CA ILE A 66 8.46 -8.23 -2.93
C ILE A 66 8.58 -9.53 -3.73
N PRO A 67 9.45 -9.59 -4.75
CA PRO A 67 9.74 -10.81 -5.49
C PRO A 67 10.26 -11.92 -4.56
N VAL A 68 10.06 -13.17 -4.99
CA VAL A 68 10.47 -14.35 -4.24
C VAL A 68 11.96 -14.29 -3.88
N GLY A 69 12.26 -14.53 -2.60
CA GLY A 69 13.63 -14.52 -2.07
C GLY A 69 14.23 -13.12 -1.88
N LYS A 70 13.51 -12.05 -2.23
CA LYS A 70 13.94 -10.67 -1.99
C LYS A 70 13.42 -10.16 -0.64
N ARG A 71 13.93 -8.99 -0.23
CA ARG A 71 13.57 -8.38 1.05
C ARG A 71 13.39 -6.88 0.90
N LYS A 72 12.46 -6.34 1.69
CA LYS A 72 12.43 -4.93 2.03
C LYS A 72 13.30 -4.69 3.27
N PRO A 73 14.22 -3.70 3.27
CA PRO A 73 15.07 -3.42 4.43
C PRO A 73 14.26 -2.90 5.63
N ARG A 74 14.85 -3.03 6.83
CA ARG A 74 14.30 -2.49 8.07
C ARG A 74 14.15 -0.97 7.96
N LYS A 75 13.04 -0.45 8.47
CA LYS A 75 12.76 0.99 8.52
C LYS A 75 11.96 1.28 9.80
N ASP A 76 12.27 2.40 10.44
CA ASP A 76 11.53 2.87 11.61
C ASP A 76 10.17 3.43 11.21
N THR A 77 9.18 3.20 12.06
CA THR A 77 7.81 3.72 11.94
C THR A 77 7.73 5.23 12.08
N LYS A 78 8.66 5.80 12.86
CA LYS A 78 8.62 7.21 13.27
C LYS A 78 7.27 7.51 13.92
N ASP A 79 6.53 8.46 13.36
CA ASP A 79 5.21 8.90 13.79
C ASP A 79 4.04 8.17 13.10
N ASN A 80 4.32 7.11 12.33
CA ASN A 80 3.31 6.38 11.56
C ASN A 80 2.95 5.04 12.19
N THR A 81 1.69 4.60 12.03
CA THR A 81 1.30 3.20 12.22
C THR A 81 1.07 2.57 10.86
N PHE A 82 1.65 1.39 10.61
CA PHE A 82 1.44 0.66 9.37
C PHE A 82 0.57 -0.56 9.59
N ILE A 83 -0.37 -0.79 8.69
CA ILE A 83 -1.14 -2.03 8.60
C ILE A 83 -0.86 -2.63 7.23
N PHE A 84 -0.54 -3.92 7.21
CA PHE A 84 -0.29 -4.68 5.98
C PHE A 84 -1.27 -5.84 5.90
N HIS A 85 -1.78 -6.08 4.69
CA HIS A 85 -2.58 -7.24 4.34
C HIS A 85 -1.86 -7.99 3.21
N VAL A 86 -1.65 -9.29 3.38
CA VAL A 86 -0.98 -10.14 2.38
C VAL A 86 -2.00 -10.56 1.33
N VAL A 87 -1.99 -9.88 0.18
CA VAL A 87 -2.90 -10.18 -0.93
C VAL A 87 -2.49 -11.48 -1.65
N GLU A 88 -1.19 -11.71 -1.82
CA GLU A 88 -0.67 -12.89 -2.50
C GLU A 88 0.69 -13.32 -1.91
N GLY A 89 0.92 -14.63 -1.87
CA GLY A 89 2.18 -15.23 -1.45
C GLY A 89 2.33 -15.35 0.07
N ALA A 90 3.57 -15.32 0.54
CA ALA A 90 3.89 -15.38 1.97
C ALA A 90 5.11 -14.53 2.30
N VAL A 91 5.10 -13.94 3.50
CA VAL A 91 6.16 -13.07 4.00
C VAL A 91 6.59 -13.48 5.39
N LYS A 92 7.90 -13.42 5.62
CA LYS A 92 8.47 -13.43 6.97
C LYS A 92 8.68 -11.99 7.41
N VAL A 93 7.93 -11.55 8.41
CA VAL A 93 8.03 -10.20 8.97
C VAL A 93 8.79 -10.24 10.30
N VAL A 94 9.56 -9.18 10.54
CA VAL A 94 10.23 -8.94 11.81
C VAL A 94 9.74 -7.60 12.35
N VAL A 95 9.12 -7.61 13.53
CA VAL A 95 8.71 -6.40 14.25
C VAL A 95 9.53 -6.34 15.53
N CYS A 96 10.36 -5.30 15.66
CA CYS A 96 11.47 -5.26 16.62
C CYS A 96 12.36 -6.50 16.47
N ASP A 97 12.22 -7.48 17.37
CA ASP A 97 12.98 -8.73 17.36
C ASP A 97 12.11 -9.98 17.15
N THR A 98 10.78 -9.82 17.13
CA THR A 98 9.83 -10.92 17.01
C THR A 98 9.56 -11.25 15.55
N ARG A 99 9.58 -12.55 15.22
CA ARG A 99 9.43 -13.07 13.85
C ARG A 99 8.06 -13.72 13.68
N PHE A 100 7.42 -13.41 12.56
CA PHE A 100 6.17 -14.01 12.15
C PHE A 100 6.25 -14.46 10.70
N VAL A 101 5.48 -15.48 10.34
CA VAL A 101 5.24 -15.86 8.95
C VAL A 101 3.75 -15.67 8.70
N LEU A 102 3.41 -14.88 7.69
CA LEU A 102 2.04 -14.65 7.25
C LEU A 102 1.92 -15.03 5.78
N ALA A 103 0.81 -15.68 5.41
CA ALA A 103 0.45 -16.02 4.04
C ALA A 103 -0.77 -15.20 3.60
N THR A 104 -1.25 -15.43 2.37
CA THR A 104 -2.46 -14.81 1.79
C THR A 104 -3.61 -14.71 2.80
N GLY A 105 -4.21 -13.52 2.90
CA GLY A 105 -5.28 -13.20 3.85
C GLY A 105 -4.78 -12.77 5.24
N GLY A 106 -3.50 -12.99 5.55
CA GLY A 106 -2.90 -12.58 6.82
C GLY A 106 -2.74 -11.06 6.92
N MET A 107 -2.89 -10.55 8.13
CA MET A 107 -2.72 -9.12 8.43
C MET A 107 -1.75 -8.93 9.60
N PHE A 108 -0.95 -7.88 9.56
CA PHE A 108 -0.12 -7.48 10.68
C PHE A 108 -0.03 -5.95 10.79
N MET A 109 0.18 -5.48 12.01
CA MET A 109 0.34 -4.08 12.34
C MET A 109 1.76 -3.83 12.83
N VAL A 110 2.34 -2.70 12.43
CA VAL A 110 3.56 -2.14 13.02
C VAL A 110 3.15 -0.82 13.69
N PRO A 111 2.90 -0.81 15.01
CA PRO A 111 2.51 0.39 15.74
C PRO A 111 3.66 1.41 15.78
N ARG A 112 3.31 2.65 16.12
CA ARG A 112 4.26 3.74 16.38
C ARG A 112 5.33 3.32 17.39
#